data_AF-A0A6N6JAI4-F1
#
_entry.id   AF-A0A6N6JAI4-F1
#
_cell.length_a   1.000
_cell.length_b   1.000
_cell.length_c   1.000
_cell.angle_alpha   90.00
_cell.angle_beta   90.00
_cell.angle_gamma   90.00
#
_symmetry.space_group_name_H-M   'P 1'
#
loop_
_entity.id
_entity.type
_entity.pdbx_description
1 polymer ?
#
loop_
_entity_poly.entity_id
_entity_poly.type
_entity_poly.pdbx_seq_one_letter_code
_entity_poly.pdbx_strand_id
1 'polypeptide(L)'
;MIRVKGTDEDGDGVDDLAVTNSIVEHSDGSRTESTVARNSDASLRSSETVVVGPNGQSKVISRDLDGDGTAETVEDLTITLGVDNESTSVLEVQNGDGSLRSRVVQAQSSDTLTKTIASDVDGDGDIDVTTVDATVICLTSAPMGPNRVIC
;
A
#
# COMPACT_ATOMS: atom_id res chain seq x y z
N MET A 1 -8.50 20.59 -2.16
CA MET A 1 -7.39 21.46 -2.66
C MET A 1 -7.03 21.01 -4.07
N ILE A 2 -6.73 21.93 -4.99
CA ILE A 2 -6.23 21.60 -6.34
C ILE A 2 -4.98 22.44 -6.62
N ARG A 3 -3.93 21.80 -7.14
CA ARG A 3 -2.68 22.43 -7.59
C ARG A 3 -2.40 21.98 -9.02
N VAL A 4 -2.04 22.91 -9.88
CA VAL A 4 -1.64 22.62 -11.26
C VAL A 4 -0.21 23.10 -11.47
N LYS A 5 0.59 22.29 -12.16
CA LYS A 5 1.93 22.64 -12.61
C LYS A 5 2.03 22.38 -14.11
N GLY A 6 2.28 23.44 -14.86
CA GLY A 6 2.69 23.37 -16.27
C GLY A 6 4.20 23.21 -16.40
N THR A 7 4.64 22.54 -17.44
CA THR A 7 6.03 22.49 -17.90
C THR A 7 5.99 22.78 -19.40
N ASP A 8 6.84 23.71 -19.82
CA ASP A 8 7.12 24.07 -21.21
C ASP A 8 8.53 23.54 -21.48
N GLU A 9 8.62 22.45 -22.22
CA GLU A 9 9.85 21.71 -22.50
C GLU A 9 10.55 22.23 -23.76
N ASP A 10 9.81 22.82 -24.70
CA ASP A 10 10.36 23.32 -25.98
C ASP A 10 10.55 24.85 -26.06
N GLY A 11 10.01 25.60 -25.10
CA GLY A 11 10.17 27.03 -24.94
C GLY A 11 9.25 27.87 -25.82
N ASP A 12 8.18 27.30 -26.38
CA ASP A 12 7.24 28.02 -27.25
C ASP A 12 6.19 28.86 -26.47
N GLY A 13 6.17 28.73 -25.14
CA GLY A 13 5.25 29.43 -24.25
C GLY A 13 3.91 28.71 -24.02
N VAL A 14 3.77 27.47 -24.49
CA VAL A 14 2.66 26.56 -24.20
C VAL A 14 3.19 25.44 -23.28
N ASP A 15 2.37 24.99 -22.33
CA ASP A 15 2.73 23.82 -21.53
C ASP A 15 2.67 22.55 -22.40
N ASP A 16 3.79 21.82 -22.48
CA ASP A 16 3.86 20.47 -23.06
C ASP A 16 3.27 19.41 -22.13
N LEU A 17 3.44 19.63 -20.82
CA LEU A 17 2.96 18.76 -19.77
C LEU A 17 2.27 19.56 -18.65
N ALA A 18 1.00 19.25 -18.41
CA ALA A 18 0.26 19.77 -17.28
C ALA A 18 0.00 18.66 -16.25
N VAL A 19 0.51 18.82 -15.04
CA VAL A 19 0.26 17.92 -13.90
C VAL A 19 -0.68 18.59 -12.90
N THR A 20 -1.85 17.97 -12.69
CA THR A 20 -2.84 18.39 -11.69
C THR A 20 -2.81 17.46 -10.49
N ASN A 21 -2.61 18.01 -9.30
CA ASN A 21 -2.75 17.30 -8.04
C ASN A 21 -4.01 17.80 -7.32
N SER A 22 -4.90 16.91 -6.92
CA SER A 22 -6.10 17.25 -6.15
C SER A 22 -6.25 16.40 -4.91
N ILE A 23 -6.89 16.97 -3.90
CA ILE A 23 -7.26 16.29 -2.66
C ILE A 23 -8.72 16.63 -2.37
N VAL A 24 -9.53 15.60 -2.18
CA VAL A 24 -10.94 15.64 -1.78
C VAL A 24 -11.07 14.89 -0.46
N GLU A 25 -11.65 15.54 0.53
CA GLU A 25 -12.06 14.92 1.80
C GLU A 25 -13.57 14.71 1.75
N HIS A 26 -14.03 13.53 2.12
CA HIS A 26 -15.44 13.14 2.07
C HIS A 26 -16.07 13.23 3.46
N SER A 27 -17.41 13.32 3.50
CA SER A 27 -18.15 13.46 4.77
C SER A 27 -18.05 12.24 5.69
N ASP A 28 -17.75 11.07 5.12
CA ASP A 28 -17.54 9.84 5.88
C ASP A 28 -16.15 9.77 6.54
N GLY A 29 -15.25 10.74 6.26
CA GLY A 29 -13.88 10.79 6.74
C GLY A 29 -12.86 10.19 5.77
N SER A 30 -13.30 9.58 4.66
CA SER A 30 -12.38 9.10 3.62
C SER A 30 -11.74 10.27 2.86
N ARG A 31 -10.61 10.00 2.21
CA ARG A 31 -9.86 11.01 1.45
C ARG A 31 -9.42 10.42 0.10
N THR A 32 -9.64 11.19 -0.97
CA THR A 32 -9.17 10.88 -2.31
C THR A 32 -8.11 11.89 -2.72
N GLU A 33 -6.95 11.40 -3.14
CA GLU A 33 -5.90 12.18 -3.77
C GLU A 33 -5.78 11.75 -5.23
N SER A 34 -5.66 12.69 -6.16
CA SER A 34 -5.49 12.38 -7.58
C SER A 34 -4.33 13.17 -8.16
N THR A 35 -3.50 12.49 -8.94
CA THR A 35 -2.44 13.08 -9.76
C THR A 35 -2.78 12.79 -11.22
N VAL A 36 -2.95 13.82 -12.05
CA VAL A 36 -3.34 13.66 -13.45
C VAL A 36 -2.34 14.42 -14.31
N ALA A 37 -1.66 13.70 -15.21
CA ALA A 37 -0.76 14.27 -16.20
C ALA A 37 -1.46 14.34 -17.55
N ARG A 38 -1.42 15.51 -18.20
CA ARG A 38 -1.96 15.71 -19.54
C ARG A 38 -0.89 16.25 -20.48
N ASN A 39 -0.96 15.82 -21.73
CA ASN A 39 -0.17 16.40 -22.82
C ASN A 39 -0.67 17.80 -23.16
N SER A 40 0.07 18.53 -24.00
CA SER A 40 -0.29 19.86 -24.50
C SER A 40 -1.68 19.91 -25.15
N ASP A 41 -2.08 18.84 -25.86
CA ASP A 41 -3.41 18.71 -26.47
C ASP A 41 -4.53 18.33 -25.49
N ALA A 42 -4.23 18.34 -24.19
CA ALA A 42 -5.07 17.94 -23.07
C ALA A 42 -5.48 16.45 -23.03
N SER A 43 -4.93 15.60 -23.91
CA SER A 43 -5.09 14.15 -23.79
C SER A 43 -4.46 13.66 -22.49
N LEU A 44 -5.05 12.61 -21.91
CA LEU A 44 -4.52 11.99 -20.71
C LEU A 44 -3.21 11.29 -21.06
N ARG A 45 -2.18 11.54 -20.26
CA ARG A 45 -0.87 10.89 -20.39
C ARG A 45 -0.67 9.80 -19.35
N SER A 46 -1.15 10.06 -18.14
CA SER A 46 -1.20 9.10 -17.03
C SER A 46 -2.06 9.67 -15.91
N SER A 47 -2.56 8.80 -15.04
CA SER A 47 -3.19 9.20 -13.79
C SER A 47 -2.87 8.25 -12.64
N GLU A 48 -2.83 8.80 -11.43
CA GLU A 48 -2.80 8.03 -10.18
C GLU A 48 -3.93 8.53 -9.29
N THR A 49 -4.69 7.60 -8.71
CA THR A 49 -5.68 7.91 -7.67
C THR A 49 -5.37 7.11 -6.42
N VAL A 50 -5.29 7.80 -5.30
CA VAL A 50 -5.11 7.23 -3.97
C VAL A 50 -6.37 7.49 -3.15
N VAL A 51 -7.03 6.43 -2.68
CA VAL A 51 -8.18 6.51 -1.78
C VAL A 51 -7.78 5.95 -0.43
N VAL A 52 -7.93 6.73 0.63
CA VAL A 52 -7.75 6.29 2.02
C VAL A 52 -9.12 6.24 2.68
N GLY A 53 -9.46 5.09 3.28
CA GLY A 53 -10.72 4.91 3.98
C GLY A 53 -10.84 5.76 5.25
N PRO A 54 -12.05 5.95 5.79
CA PRO A 54 -12.35 6.85 6.90
C PRO A 54 -11.45 6.75 8.14
N ASN A 55 -10.98 5.55 8.45
CA ASN A 55 -10.20 5.26 9.64
C ASN A 55 -8.72 4.95 9.32
N GLY A 56 -8.27 5.20 8.08
CA GLY A 56 -6.93 4.84 7.62
C GLY A 56 -6.65 3.33 7.54
N GLN A 57 -7.68 2.49 7.75
CA GLN A 57 -7.60 1.03 7.74
C GLN A 57 -7.78 0.43 6.34
N SER A 58 -8.03 1.25 5.33
CA SER A 58 -7.96 0.83 3.93
C SER A 58 -7.27 1.89 3.10
N LYS A 59 -6.52 1.44 2.08
CA LYS A 59 -5.90 2.31 1.10
C LYS A 59 -5.87 1.63 -0.25
N VAL A 60 -6.44 2.27 -1.26
CA VAL A 60 -6.40 1.81 -2.65
C VAL A 60 -5.56 2.80 -3.46
N ILE A 61 -4.63 2.29 -4.27
CA ILE A 61 -3.87 3.09 -5.24
C ILE A 61 -4.12 2.50 -6.62
N SER A 62 -4.67 3.30 -7.53
CA SER A 62 -4.87 2.93 -8.93
C SER A 62 -3.96 3.76 -9.81
N ARG A 63 -3.22 3.13 -10.71
CA ARG A 63 -2.31 3.79 -11.65
C ARG A 63 -2.64 3.42 -13.09
N ASP A 64 -3.00 4.44 -13.84
CA ASP A 64 -3.09 4.47 -15.30
C ASP A 64 -1.79 5.09 -15.82
N LEU A 65 -0.93 4.29 -16.43
CA LEU A 65 0.41 4.66 -16.85
C LEU A 65 0.48 5.09 -18.32
N ASP A 66 -0.50 4.69 -19.14
CA ASP A 66 -0.52 4.97 -20.58
C ASP A 66 -1.60 5.97 -21.02
N GLY A 67 -2.49 6.38 -20.10
CA GLY A 67 -3.49 7.41 -20.30
C GLY A 67 -4.74 6.93 -21.03
N ASP A 68 -4.97 5.61 -21.13
CA ASP A 68 -6.18 5.08 -21.79
C ASP A 68 -7.45 5.16 -20.92
N GLY A 69 -7.30 5.54 -19.64
CA GLY A 69 -8.37 5.67 -18.66
C GLY A 69 -8.62 4.40 -17.83
N THR A 70 -7.89 3.33 -18.11
CA THR A 70 -7.84 2.10 -17.33
C THR A 70 -6.59 2.11 -16.45
N ALA A 71 -6.65 1.48 -15.27
CA ALA A 71 -5.47 1.36 -14.44
C ALA A 71 -4.74 0.06 -14.75
N GLU A 72 -3.45 0.11 -15.07
CA GLU A 72 -2.61 -1.08 -15.29
C GLU A 72 -2.22 -1.77 -13.98
N THR A 73 -2.27 -1.03 -12.87
CA THR A 73 -1.94 -1.56 -11.55
C THR A 73 -2.87 -0.98 -10.49
N VAL A 74 -3.37 -1.88 -9.64
CA VAL A 74 -4.15 -1.53 -8.45
C VAL A 74 -3.48 -2.15 -7.23
N GLU A 75 -3.16 -1.32 -6.25
CA GLU A 75 -2.74 -1.77 -4.91
C GLU A 75 -3.92 -1.61 -3.96
N ASP A 76 -4.30 -2.66 -3.25
CA ASP A 76 -5.33 -2.64 -2.21
C ASP A 76 -4.73 -3.08 -0.88
N LEU A 77 -4.64 -2.16 0.06
CA LEU A 77 -4.24 -2.40 1.43
C LEU A 77 -5.47 -2.36 2.33
N THR A 78 -5.70 -3.43 3.07
CA THR A 78 -6.68 -3.48 4.16
C THR A 78 -6.01 -3.84 5.47
N ILE A 79 -6.42 -3.19 6.55
CA ILE A 79 -5.96 -3.42 7.93
C ILE A 79 -7.17 -3.79 8.77
N THR A 80 -7.08 -4.92 9.45
CA THR A 80 -8.06 -5.39 10.43
C THR A 80 -7.42 -5.35 11.80
N LEU A 81 -8.08 -4.69 12.75
CA LEU A 81 -7.68 -4.67 14.16
C LEU A 81 -8.40 -5.78 14.90
N GLY A 82 -7.64 -6.63 15.59
CA GLY A 82 -8.13 -7.68 16.48
C GLY A 82 -8.27 -7.19 17.92
N VAL A 83 -8.28 -8.14 18.85
CA VAL A 83 -8.32 -7.84 20.29
C VAL A 83 -6.94 -7.46 20.82
N ASP A 84 -6.87 -6.66 21.86
CA ASP A 84 -5.64 -6.38 22.61
C ASP A 84 -4.43 -5.97 21.74
N ASN A 85 -4.65 -5.12 20.73
CA ASN A 85 -3.65 -4.63 19.75
C ASN A 85 -3.18 -5.65 18.70
N GLU A 86 -3.81 -6.82 18.61
CA GLU A 86 -3.63 -7.70 17.45
C GLU A 86 -4.01 -6.93 16.18
N SER A 87 -3.26 -7.15 15.11
CA SER A 87 -3.62 -6.59 13.81
C SER A 87 -3.20 -7.51 12.68
N THR A 88 -3.98 -7.48 11.61
CA THR A 88 -3.64 -8.13 10.35
C THR A 88 -3.77 -7.11 9.23
N SER A 89 -2.74 -6.97 8.40
CA SER A 89 -2.83 -6.23 7.16
C SER A 89 -2.67 -7.16 5.96
N VAL A 90 -3.40 -6.86 4.91
CA VAL A 90 -3.35 -7.56 3.62
C VAL A 90 -3.11 -6.50 2.57
N LEU A 91 -2.01 -6.65 1.81
CA LEU A 91 -1.70 -5.86 0.62
C LEU A 91 -1.80 -6.77 -0.60
N GLU A 92 -2.67 -6.43 -1.52
CA GLU A 92 -2.80 -7.09 -2.82
C GLU A 92 -2.37 -6.12 -3.92
N VAL A 93 -1.56 -6.61 -4.85
CA VAL A 93 -1.21 -5.89 -6.08
C VAL A 93 -1.83 -6.64 -7.24
N GLN A 94 -2.63 -5.94 -8.04
CA GLN A 94 -3.37 -6.51 -9.16
C GLN A 94 -2.93 -5.86 -10.47
N ASN A 95 -3.04 -6.62 -11.54
CA ASN A 95 -2.91 -6.14 -12.91
C ASN A 95 -4.17 -5.39 -13.35
N GLY A 96 -4.11 -4.68 -14.48
CA GLY A 96 -5.26 -3.96 -15.02
C GLY A 96 -6.43 -4.85 -15.47
N ASP A 97 -6.18 -6.14 -15.70
CA ASP A 97 -7.23 -7.14 -15.94
C ASP A 97 -7.84 -7.71 -14.64
N GLY A 98 -7.38 -7.25 -13.47
CA GLY A 98 -7.81 -7.70 -12.15
C GLY A 98 -7.14 -8.99 -11.66
N SER A 99 -6.24 -9.59 -12.44
CA SER A 99 -5.47 -10.75 -11.97
C SER A 99 -4.50 -10.35 -10.85
N LEU A 100 -4.32 -11.23 -9.88
CA LEU A 100 -3.38 -11.03 -8.79
C LEU A 100 -1.95 -11.08 -9.33
N ARG A 101 -1.14 -10.09 -8.97
CA ARG A 101 0.29 -10.04 -9.26
C ARG A 101 1.12 -10.46 -8.06
N SER A 102 0.69 -10.07 -6.86
CA SER A 102 1.29 -10.50 -5.59
C SER A 102 0.37 -10.18 -4.43
N ARG A 103 0.58 -10.86 -3.30
CA ARG A 103 -0.15 -10.65 -2.06
C ARG A 103 0.75 -10.79 -0.85
N VAL A 104 0.62 -9.87 0.09
CA VAL A 104 1.35 -9.90 1.36
C VAL A 104 0.35 -9.85 2.51
N VAL A 105 0.41 -10.83 3.40
CA VAL A 105 -0.34 -10.86 4.66
C VAL A 105 0.64 -10.66 5.80
N GLN A 106 0.42 -9.64 6.61
CA GLN A 106 1.19 -9.37 7.81
C GLN A 106 0.29 -9.47 9.04
N ALA A 107 0.64 -10.33 9.99
CA ALA A 107 -0.04 -10.47 11.27
C ALA A 107 0.89 -10.04 12.40
N GLN A 108 0.35 -9.32 13.36
CA GLN A 108 1.04 -8.89 14.58
C GLN A 108 0.27 -9.40 15.80
N SER A 109 0.96 -10.09 16.70
CA SER A 109 0.38 -10.58 17.94
C SER A 109 -0.07 -9.45 18.87
N SER A 110 -1.02 -9.75 19.75
CA SER A 110 -1.54 -8.80 20.75
C SER A 110 -0.47 -8.29 21.72
N ASP A 111 0.49 -9.12 22.09
CA ASP A 111 1.64 -8.73 22.91
C ASP A 111 2.71 -7.96 22.13
N THR A 112 2.54 -7.80 20.81
CA THR A 112 3.46 -7.15 19.88
C THR A 112 4.85 -7.80 19.78
N LEU A 113 5.03 -9.00 20.36
CA LEU A 113 6.30 -9.71 20.38
C LEU A 113 6.51 -10.58 19.16
N THR A 114 5.46 -10.91 18.40
CA THR A 114 5.55 -11.74 17.20
C THR A 114 4.93 -11.02 16.01
N LYS A 115 5.70 -10.92 14.92
CA LYS A 115 5.22 -10.49 13.61
C LYS A 115 5.46 -11.60 12.60
N THR A 116 4.41 -11.98 11.89
CA THR A 116 4.47 -12.95 10.79
C THR A 116 4.15 -12.23 9.49
N ILE A 117 4.95 -12.45 8.46
CA ILE A 117 4.74 -11.95 7.10
C ILE A 117 4.71 -13.16 6.17
N ALA A 118 3.58 -13.38 5.51
CA ALA A 118 3.42 -14.37 4.46
C ALA A 118 3.26 -13.64 3.12
N SER A 119 3.98 -14.09 2.09
CA SER A 119 3.99 -13.47 0.78
C SER A 119 3.79 -14.50 -0.32
N ASP A 120 2.80 -14.25 -1.15
CA ASP A 120 2.60 -14.79 -2.49
C ASP A 120 3.23 -13.76 -3.46
N VAL A 121 4.36 -14.12 -4.07
CA VAL A 121 5.21 -13.21 -4.83
C VAL A 121 4.84 -13.20 -6.30
N ASP A 122 4.25 -14.28 -6.82
CA ASP A 122 3.90 -14.43 -8.23
C ASP A 122 2.39 -14.42 -8.53
N GLY A 123 1.55 -14.36 -7.49
CA GLY A 123 0.11 -14.19 -7.60
C GLY A 123 -0.65 -15.48 -7.94
N ASP A 124 -0.03 -16.66 -7.79
CA ASP A 124 -0.68 -17.94 -8.08
C ASP A 124 -1.60 -18.44 -6.95
N GLY A 125 -1.57 -17.77 -5.79
CA GLY A 125 -2.39 -18.05 -4.62
C GLY A 125 -1.71 -18.89 -3.54
N ASP A 126 -0.52 -19.44 -3.80
CA ASP A 126 0.29 -20.13 -2.82
C ASP A 126 1.24 -19.16 -2.09
N ILE A 127 1.63 -19.50 -0.85
CA ILE A 127 2.60 -18.70 -0.10
C ILE A 127 4.02 -19.16 -0.45
N ASP A 128 4.76 -18.29 -1.11
CA ASP A 128 6.17 -18.51 -1.45
C ASP A 128 7.10 -18.32 -0.26
N VAL A 129 6.86 -17.26 0.51
CA VAL A 129 7.78 -16.81 1.56
C VAL A 129 7.03 -16.55 2.85
N THR A 130 7.53 -17.11 3.95
CA THR A 130 7.08 -16.76 5.30
C THR A 130 8.26 -16.30 6.13
N THR A 131 8.14 -15.12 6.73
CA THR A 131 9.10 -14.58 7.69
C THR A 131 8.42 -14.39 9.04
N VAL A 132 9.08 -14.82 10.11
CA VAL A 132 8.63 -14.61 11.49
C VAL A 132 9.72 -13.85 12.24
N ASP A 133 9.34 -12.69 12.78
CA ASP A 133 10.15 -11.93 13.73
C ASP A 133 9.54 -12.09 15.12
N ALA A 134 10.32 -12.61 16.06
CA ALA A 134 9.85 -12.95 17.40
C ALA A 134 10.84 -12.44 18.46
N THR A 135 10.33 -11.62 19.38
CA THR A 135 11.07 -11.16 20.55
C THR A 135 10.78 -12.07 21.73
N VAL A 136 11.80 -12.81 22.17
CA VAL A 136 11.70 -13.68 23.36
C VAL A 136 12.16 -12.91 24.59
N ILE A 137 11.24 -12.66 25.53
CA ILE A 137 11.58 -12.11 26.83
C ILE A 137 11.92 -13.27 27.76
N CYS A 138 13.22 -13.48 27.98
CA CYS A 138 13.67 -14.39 29.03
C CYS A 138 13.48 -13.71 30.39
N LEU A 139 12.44 -14.11 31.13
CA LEU A 139 12.35 -13.79 32.55
C LEU A 139 13.39 -14.64 33.26
N THR A 140 14.41 -14.00 33.84
CA THR A 140 15.50 -14.69 34.53
C THR A 140 14.94 -15.68 35.55
N SER A 141 14.99 -16.97 35.26
CA SER A 141 14.82 -17.99 36.29
C SER A 141 16.10 -18.06 37.11
N ALA A 142 15.94 -18.15 38.42
CA ALA A 142 16.99 -18.24 39.44
C ALA A 142 18.13 -19.22 39.06
N PRO A 143 19.37 -19.05 39.60
CA PRO A 143 20.53 -19.81 39.14
C PRO A 143 20.32 -21.31 39.35
N MET A 144 20.15 -22.07 38.26
CA MET A 144 20.10 -23.52 38.31
C MET A 144 20.97 -24.16 37.23
N GLY A 145 22.13 -24.66 37.68
CA GLY A 145 22.81 -25.85 37.16
C GLY A 145 23.52 -25.71 35.80
N PRO A 146 24.65 -26.40 35.59
CA PRO A 146 25.54 -26.16 34.47
C PRO A 146 25.07 -26.72 33.11
N ASN A 147 23.82 -27.16 32.96
CA ASN A 147 23.48 -28.00 31.80
C ASN A 147 22.05 -27.94 31.26
N ARG A 148 21.42 -26.75 31.17
CA ARG A 148 20.23 -26.60 30.32
C ARG A 148 20.22 -25.23 29.64
N VAL A 149 20.25 -25.22 28.32
CA VAL A 149 19.77 -24.09 27.53
C VAL A 149 18.25 -24.19 27.55
N ILE A 150 17.58 -23.18 28.09
CA ILE A 150 16.12 -23.05 27.94
C ILE A 150 15.83 -21.59 27.61
N CYS A 151 15.10 -21.40 26.51
CA CYS A 151 14.18 -20.28 26.35
C CYS A 151 12.89 -20.63 27.11
#